data_AF-A0A522ASW0-F1
#
_entry.id   AF-A0A522ASW0-F1
#
_cell.length_a   1.000
_cell.length_b   1.000
_cell.length_c   1.000
_cell.angle_alpha   90.00
_cell.angle_beta   90.00
_cell.angle_gamma   90.00
#
_symmetry.space_group_name_H-M   'P 1'
#
loop_
_entity.id
_entity.type
_entity.pdbx_description
1 polymer ?
#
loop_
_entity_poly.entity_id
_entity_poly.type
_entity_poly.pdbx_seq_one_letter_code
_entity_poly.pdbx_strand_id
1 'polypeptide(L)'
;MGLYNFKERFAPRIQRWAEDPTHPEAKGHTIRAPRKGGREEKPGNAMYLYTELRRKGAARIIEPPICAKRESVVIRRNESWFEVWIGEFLDDVLDNRLRQMLVIRNPDWRGLVLLDDAECEQLARRDGFASFEEMMCFWDGRLPFYGHVFHWQKATSAS
;
A
#
# COMPACT_ATOMS: atom_id res chain seq x y z
N MET A 1 9.30 -13.24 -9.98
CA MET A 1 8.11 -13.99 -9.53
C MET A 1 7.63 -13.36 -8.25
N GLY A 2 6.38 -12.91 -8.26
CA GLY A 2 5.82 -12.02 -7.25
C GLY A 2 5.38 -12.76 -6.02
N LEU A 3 6.34 -13.29 -5.27
CA LEU A 3 6.05 -14.04 -4.07
C LEU A 3 6.00 -13.10 -2.87
N TYR A 4 4.82 -12.94 -2.27
CA TYR A 4 4.57 -12.03 -1.15
C TYR A 4 4.08 -12.77 0.08
N ASN A 5 4.79 -12.57 1.19
CA ASN A 5 4.37 -13.08 2.49
C ASN A 5 3.56 -12.04 3.25
N PHE A 6 2.43 -12.45 3.82
CA PHE A 6 1.55 -11.64 4.65
C PHE A 6 1.50 -12.21 6.07
N LYS A 7 1.28 -11.33 7.04
CA LYS A 7 0.91 -11.75 8.39
C LYS A 7 -0.47 -12.41 8.34
N GLU A 8 -0.71 -13.44 9.15
CA GLU A 8 -1.98 -14.18 9.19
C GLU A 8 -3.21 -13.28 9.31
N ARG A 9 -3.13 -12.20 10.11
CA ARG A 9 -4.23 -11.23 10.28
C ARG A 9 -4.76 -10.61 8.99
N PHE A 10 -3.97 -10.60 7.91
CA PHE A 10 -4.39 -10.05 6.62
C PHE A 10 -5.03 -11.09 5.70
N ALA A 11 -4.88 -12.39 5.97
CA ALA A 11 -5.39 -13.44 5.09
C ALA A 11 -6.91 -13.40 4.91
N PRO A 12 -7.74 -13.23 5.97
CA PRO A 12 -9.20 -13.15 5.81
C PRO A 12 -9.63 -11.98 4.90
N ARG A 13 -8.94 -10.84 4.97
CA ARG A 13 -9.25 -9.67 4.13
C ARG A 13 -8.85 -9.86 2.66
N ILE A 14 -7.78 -10.61 2.40
CA ILE A 14 -7.37 -10.97 1.02
C ILE A 14 -8.35 -12.02 0.45
N GLN A 15 -8.80 -12.97 1.27
CA GLN A 15 -9.83 -13.93 0.87
C GLN A 15 -11.15 -13.22 0.56
N ARG A 16 -11.58 -12.28 1.42
CA ARG A 16 -12.75 -11.45 1.18
C ARG A 16 -12.65 -10.69 -0.15
N TRP A 17 -11.47 -10.17 -0.48
CA TRP A 17 -11.25 -9.52 -1.78
C TRP A 17 -11.43 -10.50 -2.96
N ALA A 18 -11.02 -11.76 -2.83
CA ALA A 18 -11.20 -12.74 -3.89
C ALA A 18 -12.68 -13.13 -4.08
N GLU A 19 -13.47 -13.14 -3.00
CA GLU A 19 -14.92 -13.31 -3.06
C GLU A 19 -15.57 -12.07 -3.71
N ASP A 20 -15.44 -10.92 -3.04
CA ASP A 20 -16.02 -9.63 -3.41
C ASP A 20 -14.96 -8.50 -3.29
N PRO A 21 -14.33 -8.10 -4.41
CA PRO A 21 -13.38 -6.99 -4.44
C PRO A 21 -13.95 -5.64 -4.01
N THR A 22 -15.29 -5.48 -4.02
CA THR A 22 -15.97 -4.24 -3.66
C THR A 22 -16.28 -4.13 -2.17
N HIS A 23 -16.13 -5.22 -1.42
CA HIS A 23 -16.38 -5.24 0.00
C HIS A 23 -15.46 -4.25 0.74
N PRO A 24 -15.95 -3.47 1.71
CA PRO A 24 -15.17 -2.42 2.39
C PRO A 24 -13.94 -2.96 3.15
N GLU A 25 -13.99 -4.21 3.59
CA GLU A 25 -12.87 -4.88 4.28
C GLU A 25 -11.95 -5.67 3.34
N ALA A 26 -12.22 -5.67 2.03
CA ALA A 26 -11.42 -6.36 1.05
C ALA A 26 -10.02 -5.73 0.93
N LYS A 27 -8.98 -6.54 1.10
CA LYS A 27 -7.58 -6.14 0.85
C LYS A 27 -7.22 -6.43 -0.60
N GLY A 28 -7.20 -5.39 -1.42
CA GLY A 28 -6.90 -5.46 -2.86
C GLY A 28 -5.52 -4.93 -3.29
N HIS A 29 -4.68 -4.52 -2.33
CA HIS A 29 -3.33 -4.03 -2.61
C HIS A 29 -2.35 -4.33 -1.48
N THR A 30 -1.05 -4.14 -1.72
CA THR A 30 0.00 -4.20 -0.69
C THR A 30 1.06 -3.12 -0.90
N ILE A 31 1.52 -2.53 0.19
CA ILE A 31 2.68 -1.64 0.20
C ILE A 31 3.96 -2.42 0.46
N ARG A 32 4.99 -2.26 -0.39
CA ARG A 32 6.28 -2.99 -0.26
C ARG A 32 7.47 -2.14 -0.64
N ALA A 33 8.59 -2.39 0.04
CA ALA A 33 9.88 -1.77 -0.29
C ALA A 33 10.35 -2.25 -1.67
N PRO A 34 11.18 -1.44 -2.36
CA PRO A 34 11.77 -1.84 -3.63
C PRO A 34 12.61 -3.11 -3.49
N ARG A 35 12.54 -4.00 -4.49
CA ARG A 35 13.33 -5.23 -4.48
C ARG A 35 14.68 -4.98 -5.14
N LYS A 36 15.77 -5.40 -4.47
CA LYS A 36 17.12 -5.35 -5.06
C LYS A 36 17.17 -6.09 -6.40
N GLY A 37 17.85 -5.52 -7.38
CA GLY A 37 18.08 -6.13 -8.69
C GLY A 37 16.90 -6.09 -9.66
N GLY A 38 15.94 -5.16 -9.48
CA GLY A 38 14.87 -4.91 -10.44
C GLY A 38 13.83 -6.04 -10.57
N ARG A 39 13.81 -6.99 -9.62
CA ARG A 39 12.88 -8.12 -9.58
C ARG A 39 11.52 -7.74 -8.98
N GLU A 40 11.08 -6.52 -9.26
CA GLU A 40 9.78 -6.03 -8.87
C GLU A 40 8.71 -6.49 -9.85
N GLU A 41 7.50 -6.62 -9.34
CA GLU A 41 6.36 -7.02 -10.13
C GLU A 41 5.89 -5.86 -10.99
N LYS A 42 5.54 -6.19 -12.23
CA LYS A 42 5.02 -5.25 -13.20
C LYS A 42 3.55 -5.58 -13.44
N PRO A 43 2.76 -4.61 -13.92
CA PRO A 43 1.42 -4.89 -14.41
C PRO A 43 1.42 -6.09 -15.38
N GLY A 44 0.48 -7.02 -15.19
CA GLY A 44 0.39 -8.27 -15.93
C GLY A 44 1.08 -9.47 -15.27
N ASN A 45 1.96 -9.29 -14.28
CA ASN A 45 2.57 -10.41 -13.57
C ASN A 45 1.59 -11.07 -12.58
N ALA A 46 1.61 -12.40 -12.49
CA ALA A 46 0.94 -13.13 -11.42
C ALA A 46 1.60 -12.85 -10.05
N MET A 47 0.78 -12.62 -9.03
CA MET A 47 1.19 -12.37 -7.66
C MET A 47 0.82 -13.57 -6.78
N TYR A 48 1.81 -14.22 -6.18
CA TYR A 48 1.60 -15.34 -5.28
C TYR A 48 1.58 -14.86 -3.84
N LEU A 49 0.41 -14.91 -3.22
CA LEU A 49 0.15 -14.38 -1.88
C LEU A 49 0.12 -15.55 -0.87
N TYR A 50 1.00 -15.51 0.12
CA TYR A 50 1.16 -16.55 1.14
C TYR A 50 1.09 -15.99 2.56
N THR A 51 0.74 -16.83 3.52
CA THR A 51 1.07 -16.66 4.94
C THR A 51 2.19 -17.61 5.35
N GLU A 52 2.89 -17.29 6.44
CA GLU A 52 3.91 -18.15 7.08
C GLU A 52 4.98 -18.70 6.13
N LEU A 53 5.32 -17.94 5.08
CA LEU A 53 6.37 -18.34 4.14
C LEU A 53 7.68 -18.57 4.90
N ARG A 54 8.35 -19.70 4.62
CA ARG A 54 9.57 -20.20 5.29
C ARG A 54 9.35 -20.88 6.64
N ARG A 55 8.09 -21.18 7.01
CA ARG A 55 7.75 -22.05 8.13
C ARG A 55 6.94 -23.26 7.66
N LYS A 56 6.94 -24.30 8.49
CA LYS A 56 6.06 -25.46 8.31
C LYS A 56 4.62 -24.99 8.53
N GLY A 57 3.85 -24.88 7.45
CA GLY A 57 2.52 -24.26 7.47
C GLY A 57 2.30 -23.16 6.43
N ALA A 58 3.30 -22.87 5.57
CA ALA A 58 3.13 -21.92 4.47
C ALA A 58 1.91 -22.29 3.60
N ALA A 59 0.93 -21.40 3.55
CA ALA A 59 -0.32 -21.61 2.83
C ALA A 59 -0.54 -20.47 1.83
N ARG A 60 -0.96 -20.83 0.63
CA ARG A 60 -1.40 -19.85 -0.38
C ARG A 60 -2.77 -19.33 0.05
N ILE A 61 -2.95 -18.01 0.02
CA ILE A 61 -4.16 -17.37 0.55
C ILE A 61 -5.32 -17.48 -0.45
N ILE A 62 -5.06 -17.19 -1.73
CA ILE A 62 -6.02 -17.22 -2.84
C ILE A 62 -5.32 -17.68 -4.13
N GLU A 63 -6.08 -18.01 -5.18
CA GLU A 63 -5.49 -18.18 -6.51
C GLU A 63 -4.73 -16.92 -6.94
N PRO A 64 -3.56 -17.04 -7.60
CA PRO A 64 -2.69 -15.89 -7.88
C PRO A 64 -3.42 -14.81 -8.70
N PRO A 65 -3.68 -13.61 -8.13
CA PRO A 65 -4.21 -12.50 -8.91
C PRO A 65 -3.13 -11.91 -9.83
N ILE A 66 -3.56 -11.06 -10.75
CA ILE A 66 -2.66 -10.34 -11.67
C ILE A 66 -2.37 -8.96 -11.09
N CYS A 67 -1.10 -8.55 -11.06
CA CYS A 67 -0.71 -7.18 -10.75
C CYS A 67 -1.38 -6.25 -11.77
N ALA A 68 -2.26 -5.37 -11.31
CA ALA A 68 -3.01 -4.44 -12.15
C ALA A 68 -2.24 -3.12 -12.32
N LYS A 69 -1.71 -2.60 -11.21
CA LYS A 69 -1.06 -1.29 -11.17
C LYS A 69 0.06 -1.28 -10.12
N ARG A 70 1.09 -0.49 -10.38
CA ARG A 70 2.17 -0.18 -9.44
C ARG A 70 2.30 1.33 -9.30
N GLU A 71 2.26 1.83 -8.08
CA GLU A 71 2.38 3.25 -7.77
C GLU A 71 3.53 3.47 -6.80
N SER A 72 4.30 4.54 -6.99
CA SER A 72 5.34 4.90 -6.03
C SER A 72 4.71 5.57 -4.81
N VAL A 73 5.17 5.24 -3.62
CA VAL A 73 4.63 5.79 -2.37
C VAL A 73 5.75 6.20 -1.43
N VAL A 74 5.54 7.32 -0.75
CA VAL A 74 6.36 7.80 0.35
C VAL A 74 5.49 7.95 1.57
N ILE A 75 5.78 7.17 2.61
CA ILE A 75 5.12 7.30 3.92
C ILE A 75 6.10 8.02 4.84
N ARG A 76 5.67 9.11 5.48
CA ARG A 76 6.52 9.86 6.42
C ARG A 76 5.70 10.44 7.56
N ARG A 77 6.34 10.70 8.68
CA ARG A 77 5.76 11.60 9.69
C ARG A 77 5.81 13.02 9.14
N ASN A 78 4.80 13.80 9.47
CA ASN A 78 4.87 15.24 9.30
C ASN A 78 5.82 15.77 10.40
N GLU A 79 7.12 15.68 10.13
CA GLU A 79 8.13 16.34 10.95
C GLU A 79 8.32 17.73 10.34
N SER A 80 8.19 18.74 11.19
CA SER A 80 8.03 20.18 10.96
C SER A 80 9.16 20.90 10.21
N TRP A 81 9.78 20.27 9.22
CA TRP A 81 10.86 20.85 8.40
C TRP A 81 10.40 21.25 6.99
N PHE A 82 9.10 21.16 6.70
CA PHE A 82 8.52 21.44 5.37
C PHE A 82 8.29 22.93 5.08
N GLU A 83 8.92 23.85 5.82
CA GLU A 83 8.92 25.29 5.49
C GLU A 83 9.88 25.67 4.35
N VAL A 84 10.75 24.77 3.84
CA VAL A 84 11.92 25.21 3.03
C VAL A 84 11.91 24.76 1.55
N TRP A 85 10.92 24.02 1.04
CA TRP A 85 10.99 23.56 -0.37
C TRP A 85 9.69 23.50 -1.18
N ILE A 86 8.60 24.10 -0.70
CA ILE A 86 7.46 24.44 -1.55
C ILE A 86 7.24 25.93 -1.40
N GLY A 87 7.86 26.70 -2.31
CA GLY A 87 7.63 28.14 -2.37
C GLY A 87 6.13 28.45 -2.49
N GLU A 88 5.64 29.28 -1.56
CA GLU A 88 4.43 30.11 -1.65
C GLU A 88 3.06 29.42 -1.82
N PHE A 89 2.93 28.09 -1.71
CA PHE A 89 1.65 27.42 -2.04
C PHE A 89 0.88 26.77 -0.87
N LEU A 90 1.39 26.78 0.37
CA LEU A 90 0.82 25.96 1.45
C LEU A 90 0.69 26.63 2.82
N ASP A 91 0.61 27.96 2.89
CA ASP A 91 0.45 28.64 4.19
C ASP A 91 -0.98 28.52 4.77
N ASP A 92 -2.00 28.30 3.94
CA ASP A 92 -3.41 28.22 4.41
C ASP A 92 -3.87 26.80 4.82
N VAL A 93 -3.06 25.76 4.64
CA VAL A 93 -3.44 24.35 4.90
C VAL A 93 -2.81 23.80 6.20
N LEU A 94 -1.91 24.54 6.83
CA LEU A 94 -1.22 24.12 8.05
C LEU A 94 -1.96 24.58 9.32
N ASP A 95 -3.19 24.10 9.51
CA ASP A 95 -3.76 24.08 10.87
C ASP A 95 -3.01 23.04 11.70
N ASN A 96 -2.57 23.48 12.87
CA ASN A 96 -1.46 22.95 13.65
C ASN A 96 -1.88 21.77 14.54
N ARG A 97 -2.76 20.89 14.04
CA ARG A 97 -3.34 19.77 14.79
C ARG A 97 -3.24 18.45 14.06
N LEU A 98 -2.02 17.97 13.87
CA LEU A 98 -1.68 16.56 13.56
C LEU A 98 -2.23 16.12 12.18
N ARG A 99 -1.43 15.56 11.29
CA ARG A 99 -1.31 14.08 11.20
C ARG A 99 -0.33 13.71 10.09
N GLN A 100 0.08 12.45 10.13
CA GLN A 100 1.13 11.88 9.32
C GLN A 100 0.81 12.02 7.82
N MET A 101 1.82 12.36 7.02
CA MET A 101 1.63 12.68 5.60
C MET A 101 1.97 11.49 4.73
N LEU A 102 0.99 11.04 3.95
CA LEU A 102 1.18 10.01 2.94
C LEU A 102 1.18 10.63 1.55
N VAL A 103 2.26 10.42 0.82
CA VAL A 103 2.43 10.95 -0.53
C VAL A 103 2.43 9.79 -1.52
N ILE A 104 1.45 9.76 -2.41
CA ILE A 104 1.48 8.86 -3.57
C ILE A 104 2.03 9.64 -4.75
N ARG A 105 3.06 9.10 -5.38
CA ARG A 105 3.68 9.69 -6.57
C ARG A 105 3.00 9.13 -7.80
N ASN A 106 2.42 10.03 -8.61
CA ASN A 106 1.72 9.68 -9.84
C ASN A 106 2.71 9.03 -10.84
N PRO A 107 2.30 7.97 -11.60
CA PRO A 107 3.21 7.24 -12.48
C PRO A 107 3.82 8.06 -13.62
N ASP A 108 3.25 9.23 -13.93
CA ASP A 108 3.67 10.12 -15.02
C ASP A 108 4.75 11.14 -14.59
N TRP A 109 5.26 11.07 -13.36
CA TRP A 109 6.26 11.98 -12.79
C TRP A 109 5.82 13.46 -12.74
N ARG A 110 4.53 13.78 -12.99
CA ARG A 110 4.02 15.15 -13.09
C ARG A 110 3.63 15.78 -11.74
N GLY A 111 3.67 15.03 -10.65
CA GLY A 111 3.36 15.61 -9.34
C GLY A 111 3.42 14.62 -8.17
N LEU A 112 3.52 15.19 -6.98
CA LEU A 112 3.25 14.51 -5.72
C LEU A 112 1.78 14.77 -5.38
N VAL A 113 1.02 13.70 -5.09
CA VAL A 113 -0.35 13.83 -4.58
C VAL A 113 -0.28 13.60 -3.08
N LEU A 114 -0.66 14.63 -2.32
CA LEU A 114 -0.89 14.52 -0.89
C LEU A 114 -2.28 13.93 -0.70
N LEU A 115 -2.37 12.88 0.11
CA LEU A 115 -3.65 12.31 0.48
C LEU A 115 -4.26 13.12 1.62
N ASP A 116 -5.57 13.38 1.53
CA ASP A 116 -6.32 13.90 2.68
C ASP A 116 -6.54 12.82 3.75
N ASP A 117 -7.13 13.21 4.89
CA ASP A 117 -7.39 12.29 6.02
C ASP A 117 -8.30 11.11 5.62
N ALA A 118 -9.30 11.35 4.78
CA ALA A 118 -10.24 10.32 4.35
C ALA A 118 -9.59 9.34 3.36
N GLU A 119 -8.73 9.83 2.47
CA GLU A 119 -7.92 9.03 1.56
C GLU A 119 -6.88 8.20 2.31
N CYS A 120 -6.24 8.77 3.33
CA CYS A 120 -5.32 8.04 4.21
C CYS A 120 -6.03 6.89 4.95
N GLU A 121 -7.22 7.13 5.50
CA GLU A 121 -8.04 6.10 6.14
C GLU A 121 -8.47 5.01 5.16
N GLN A 122 -8.90 5.39 3.96
CA GLN A 122 -9.27 4.42 2.92
C GLN A 122 -8.08 3.56 2.49
N LEU A 123 -6.90 4.16 2.34
CA LEU A 123 -5.70 3.42 2.00
C LEU A 123 -5.35 2.42 3.12
N ALA A 124 -5.35 2.86 4.39
CA ALA A 124 -5.06 1.98 5.52
C ALA A 124 -6.02 0.79 5.59
N ARG A 125 -7.32 1.03 5.44
CA ARG A 125 -8.35 -0.03 5.42
C ARG A 125 -8.13 -1.02 4.28
N ARG A 126 -7.85 -0.51 3.08
CA ARG A 126 -7.56 -1.34 1.89
C ARG A 126 -6.20 -2.04 1.97
N ASP A 127 -5.24 -1.54 2.75
CA ASP A 127 -4.01 -2.26 3.10
C ASP A 127 -4.20 -3.23 4.28
N GLY A 128 -5.43 -3.33 4.82
CA GLY A 128 -5.82 -4.34 5.80
C GLY A 128 -5.67 -3.91 7.26
N PHE A 129 -5.45 -2.63 7.54
CA PHE A 129 -5.49 -2.05 8.89
C PHE A 129 -6.91 -1.63 9.28
N ALA A 130 -7.19 -1.47 10.58
CA ALA A 130 -8.47 -0.98 11.07
C ALA A 130 -8.63 0.54 10.88
N SER A 131 -7.53 1.28 11.00
CA SER A 131 -7.46 2.74 10.83
C SER A 131 -6.09 3.18 10.30
N PHE A 132 -6.01 4.43 9.85
CA PHE A 132 -4.74 5.06 9.49
C PHE A 132 -3.78 5.16 10.67
N GLU A 133 -4.31 5.43 11.87
CA GLU A 133 -3.53 5.41 13.11
C GLU A 133 -2.85 4.05 13.35
N GLU A 134 -3.58 2.92 13.19
CA GLU A 134 -3.00 1.58 13.33
C GLU A 134 -1.91 1.33 12.28
N MET A 135 -2.15 1.74 11.03
CA MET A 135 -1.15 1.66 9.97
C MET A 135 0.11 2.43 10.34
N MET A 136 -0.02 3.63 10.89
CA MET A 136 1.12 4.48 11.23
C MET A 136 1.87 4.00 12.48
N CYS A 137 1.19 3.38 13.44
CA CYS A 137 1.82 2.61 14.52
C CYS A 137 2.64 1.43 13.97
N PHE A 138 2.16 0.73 12.93
CA PHE A 138 2.93 -0.34 12.30
C PHE A 138 4.19 0.15 11.58
N TRP A 139 4.15 1.37 11.03
CA TRP A 139 5.30 2.00 10.37
C TRP A 139 6.23 2.74 11.34
N ASP A 140 5.88 2.84 12.62
CA ASP A 140 6.75 3.47 13.61
C ASP A 140 8.16 2.82 13.64
N GLY A 141 9.19 3.66 13.74
CA GLY A 141 10.59 3.26 13.61
C GLY A 141 11.04 2.81 12.20
N ARG A 142 10.19 2.95 11.16
CA ARG A 142 10.50 2.59 9.76
C ARG A 142 10.32 3.75 8.77
N LEU A 143 10.04 4.94 9.29
CA LEU A 143 9.83 6.15 8.50
C LEU A 143 11.16 6.94 8.38
N PRO A 144 11.35 7.69 7.28
CA PRO A 144 10.52 7.70 6.08
C PRO A 144 10.63 6.37 5.31
N PHE A 145 9.49 5.91 4.79
CA PHE A 145 9.42 4.72 3.96
C PHE A 145 9.25 5.13 2.50
N TYR A 146 10.06 4.53 1.63
CA TYR A 146 9.96 4.67 0.18
C TYR A 146 9.67 3.30 -0.42
N GLY A 147 8.66 3.21 -1.27
CA GLY A 147 8.35 1.96 -1.93
C GLY A 147 7.23 2.06 -2.94
N HIS A 148 6.50 0.96 -3.07
CA HIS A 148 5.45 0.83 -4.07
C HIS A 148 4.16 0.28 -3.46
N VAL A 149 3.04 0.81 -3.91
CA VAL A 149 1.72 0.18 -3.79
C VAL A 149 1.52 -0.71 -5.00
N PHE A 150 1.31 -2.00 -4.76
CA PHE A 150 0.94 -2.96 -5.80
C PHE A 150 -0.54 -3.28 -5.67
N HIS A 151 -1.31 -2.90 -6.68
CA HIS A 151 -2.73 -3.23 -6.80
C HIS A 151 -2.87 -4.49 -7.66
N TRP A 152 -3.85 -5.32 -7.35
CA TRP A 152 -4.10 -6.53 -8.12
C TRP A 152 -5.56 -6.69 -8.51
N GLN A 153 -5.79 -7.48 -9.55
CA GLN A 153 -7.11 -7.80 -10.11
C GLN A 153 -7.26 -9.31 -10.28
N LYS A 154 -8.51 -9.78 -10.37
CA LYS A 154 -8.78 -11.21 -10.62
C LYS A 154 -8.13 -11.59 -11.95
N ALA A 155 -7.56 -12.79 -12.02
CA ALA A 155 -7.14 -13.35 -13.30
C ALA A 155 -8.40 -13.54 -14.15
N THR A 156 -8.46 -12.88 -15.30
CA THR A 156 -9.53 -13.14 -16.26
C THR A 156 -9.37 -14.58 -16.73
N SER A 157 -10.36 -15.43 -16.48
CA SER A 157 -10.45 -16.71 -17.17
C SER A 157 -10.41 -16.40 -18.67
N ALA A 158 -9.49 -17.00 -19.42
CA ALA A 158 -9.57 -16.95 -20.87
C ALA A 158 -10.89 -17.64 -21.26
N SER A 159 -11.87 -16.84 -21.67
CA SER A 159 -13.14 -17.30 -22.24
C SER A 159 -12.92 -18.02 -23.55
#